data_AF-A0A519PSY2-F1
#
_entry.id   AF-A0A519PSY2-F1
#
_cell.length_a   1.000
_cell.length_b   1.000
_cell.length_c   1.000
_cell.angle_alpha   90.00
_cell.angle_beta   90.00
_cell.angle_gamma   90.00
#
_symmetry.space_group_name_H-M   'P 1'
#
loop_
_entity.id
_entity.type
_entity.pdbx_description
1 polymer ?
#
loop_
_entity_poly.entity_id
_entity_poly.type
_entity_poly.pdbx_seq_one_letter_code
_entity_poly.pdbx_strand_id
1 'polypeptide(L)'
;MRWNRMRWAVVAAAAALMTGGGGARAQTPPEGFVWYVLNELNGFYLDVEDPTNRPPLETQVPDGVLSAVEINGDGKPDWLIRWPESAQFCGTGGCEASLYISDGDGFVRAFDRQALSFALTTVDGELRVEAAVHHLECSEGQDECLRAWAWDPVAMRLQERPSSDGISRLSGSPAVDYGEEPDGTPRLPPWTPPALEEARFASRVWCPAVNGSDGGLVRQADLYDIPDVNGDGMRDYIYAPAGRCDAPPGEGFQVWVTTAPGPGPGGAGGPVALAFTAPPDRWADYEVSERPATLMVVSACPEGSNCPGIPLRWDAGTGRLVE
;
A
#
# COMPACT_ATOMS: atom_id res chain seq x y z
N MET A 1 -32.89 36.19 57.79
CA MET A 1 -32.22 34.95 57.32
C MET A 1 -31.21 35.37 56.26
N ARG A 2 -29.96 35.74 56.60
CA ARG A 2 -28.76 34.90 56.79
C ARG A 2 -28.56 33.79 55.73
N TRP A 3 -27.51 34.00 54.93
CA TRP A 3 -26.60 33.02 54.25
C TRP A 3 -27.19 32.38 52.98
N ASN A 4 -26.51 32.28 51.82
CA ASN A 4 -25.09 32.04 51.52
C ASN A 4 -24.65 32.77 50.23
N ARG A 5 -23.47 33.40 50.26
CA ARG A 5 -22.73 33.81 49.05
C ARG A 5 -21.81 32.65 48.65
N MET A 6 -22.10 32.00 47.52
CA MET A 6 -21.21 31.01 46.93
C MET A 6 -20.30 31.73 45.94
N ARG A 7 -19.02 31.90 46.32
CA ARG A 7 -17.96 32.45 45.47
C ARG A 7 -17.50 31.35 44.52
N TRP A 8 -17.74 31.53 43.22
CA TRP A 8 -17.05 30.76 42.19
C TRP A 8 -15.68 31.40 41.94
N ALA A 9 -14.62 30.69 42.28
CA ALA A 9 -13.27 31.01 41.87
C ALA A 9 -13.10 30.52 40.42
N VAL A 10 -12.92 31.45 39.49
CA VAL A 10 -12.48 31.13 38.13
C VAL A 10 -10.98 30.86 38.20
N VAL A 11 -10.59 29.59 38.14
CA VAL A 11 -9.21 29.20 37.86
C VAL A 11 -9.01 29.35 36.35
N ALA A 12 -8.27 30.37 35.95
CA ALA A 12 -7.77 30.49 34.59
C ALA A 12 -6.66 29.43 34.40
N ALA A 13 -7.02 28.28 33.85
CA ALA A 13 -6.06 27.32 33.35
C ALA A 13 -5.52 27.88 32.01
N ALA A 14 -4.30 28.41 32.06
CA ALA A 14 -3.54 28.70 30.86
C ALA A 14 -3.14 27.36 30.21
N ALA A 15 -3.93 26.91 29.24
CA ALA A 15 -3.52 25.85 28.32
C ALA A 15 -2.42 26.42 27.42
N ALA A 16 -1.17 26.17 27.78
CA ALA A 16 -0.05 26.33 26.86
C ALA A 16 -0.19 25.26 25.78
N LEU A 17 -0.81 25.64 24.66
CA LEU A 17 -0.73 24.91 23.40
C LEU A 17 0.73 24.90 22.96
N MET A 18 1.44 23.82 23.31
CA MET A 18 2.69 23.46 22.66
C MET A 18 2.34 22.98 21.25
N THR A 19 2.23 23.90 20.29
CA THR A 19 2.27 23.57 18.87
C THR A 19 3.70 23.18 18.53
N GLY A 20 4.09 21.98 18.93
CA GLY A 20 5.34 21.34 18.53
C GLY A 20 5.22 20.81 17.11
N GLY A 21 5.04 21.69 16.13
CA GLY A 21 5.35 21.38 14.73
C GLY A 21 6.87 21.37 14.58
N GLY A 22 7.51 20.34 15.13
CA GLY A 22 8.92 20.11 14.91
C GLY A 22 9.11 19.72 13.45
N GLY A 23 9.30 20.70 12.57
CA GLY A 23 9.81 20.42 11.24
C GLY A 23 11.08 19.59 11.42
N ALA A 24 11.12 18.40 10.82
CA ALA A 24 12.31 17.56 10.81
C ALA A 24 13.50 18.47 10.49
N ARG A 25 14.42 18.63 11.45
CA ARG A 25 15.62 19.44 11.21
C ARG A 25 16.31 18.83 9.99
N ALA A 26 16.89 19.65 9.12
CA ALA A 26 17.72 19.16 8.03
C ALA A 26 18.82 18.26 8.61
N GLN A 27 18.61 16.95 8.55
CA GLN A 27 19.57 15.94 8.98
C GLN A 27 20.28 15.44 7.72
N THR A 28 21.55 15.08 7.86
CA THR A 28 22.28 14.43 6.78
C THR A 28 21.71 13.02 6.59
N PRO A 29 21.39 12.60 5.36
CA PRO A 29 20.94 11.23 5.13
C PRO A 29 21.98 10.20 5.58
N PRO A 30 21.56 9.05 6.13
CA PRO A 30 22.47 7.94 6.39
C PRO A 30 23.23 7.55 5.13
N GLU A 31 24.52 7.20 5.27
CA GLU A 31 25.39 6.84 4.13
C GLU A 31 24.79 5.71 3.28
N GLY A 32 24.11 4.75 3.91
CA GLY A 32 23.40 3.67 3.21
C GLY A 32 22.31 4.16 2.26
N PHE A 33 21.55 5.20 2.62
CA PHE A 33 20.55 5.79 1.72
C PHE A 33 21.20 6.54 0.57
N VAL A 34 22.26 7.31 0.84
CA VAL A 34 23.02 8.00 -0.21
C VAL A 34 23.56 6.99 -1.21
N TRP A 35 24.16 5.90 -0.72
CA TRP A 35 24.68 4.83 -1.56
C TRP A 35 23.56 4.15 -2.37
N TYR A 36 22.44 3.82 -1.74
CA TYR A 36 21.30 3.19 -2.39
C TYR A 36 20.74 4.06 -3.53
N VAL A 37 20.46 5.34 -3.25
CA VAL A 37 19.94 6.28 -4.26
C VAL A 37 20.91 6.43 -5.42
N LEU A 38 22.21 6.60 -5.15
CA LEU A 38 23.23 6.69 -6.20
C LEU A 38 23.34 5.40 -7.01
N ASN A 39 23.20 4.23 -6.38
CA ASN A 39 23.23 2.96 -7.07
C ASN A 39 22.06 2.84 -8.06
N GLU A 40 20.85 3.17 -7.62
CA GLU A 40 19.66 3.16 -8.49
C GLU A 40 19.78 4.17 -9.64
N LEU A 41 20.16 5.43 -9.36
CA LEU A 41 20.34 6.47 -10.41
C LEU A 41 21.32 6.05 -11.51
N ASN A 42 22.32 5.22 -11.18
CA ASN A 42 23.34 4.77 -12.11
C ASN A 42 23.03 3.40 -12.75
N GLY A 43 21.94 2.73 -12.35
CA GLY A 43 21.68 1.31 -12.68
C GLY A 43 21.11 1.03 -14.07
N PHE A 44 20.42 1.99 -14.69
CA PHE A 44 19.51 1.72 -15.83
C PHE A 44 20.13 1.88 -17.23
N TYR A 45 21.35 2.40 -17.35
CA TYR A 45 21.94 2.67 -18.65
C TYR A 45 22.94 1.57 -19.05
N LEU A 46 22.39 0.46 -19.56
CA LEU A 46 23.15 -0.51 -20.34
C LEU A 46 22.68 -0.46 -21.80
N ASP A 47 23.33 0.36 -22.63
CA ASP A 47 23.19 0.25 -24.07
C ASP A 47 23.99 -0.98 -24.54
N VAL A 48 23.26 -2.06 -24.84
CA VAL A 48 23.84 -3.36 -25.23
C VAL A 48 24.57 -3.25 -26.58
N GLU A 49 24.16 -2.32 -27.45
CA GLU A 49 24.74 -2.12 -28.76
C GLU A 49 25.96 -1.17 -28.71
N ASP A 50 25.95 -0.21 -27.77
CA ASP A 50 27.09 0.66 -27.48
C ASP A 50 27.36 0.78 -25.96
N PRO A 51 28.23 -0.06 -25.38
CA PRO A 51 28.55 -0.02 -23.96
C PRO A 51 29.31 1.26 -23.54
N THR A 52 29.67 2.13 -24.49
CA THR A 52 30.26 3.45 -24.22
C THR A 52 29.21 4.56 -24.18
N ASN A 53 28.01 4.31 -24.70
CA ASN A 53 26.85 5.20 -24.64
C ASN A 53 26.17 5.11 -23.27
N ARG A 54 26.88 5.59 -22.24
CA ARG A 54 26.35 5.73 -20.89
C ARG A 54 26.42 7.19 -20.46
N PRO A 55 25.39 7.72 -19.78
CA PRO A 55 25.48 9.03 -19.17
C PRO A 55 26.62 9.06 -18.13
N PRO A 56 27.17 10.25 -17.81
CA PRO A 56 28.10 10.39 -16.70
C PRO A 56 27.52 9.82 -15.42
N LEU A 57 28.36 9.16 -14.61
CA LEU A 57 27.92 8.62 -13.33
C LEU A 57 27.52 9.77 -12.39
N GLU A 58 26.37 9.62 -11.76
CA GLU A 58 25.98 10.45 -10.64
C GLU A 58 26.84 10.10 -9.44
N THR A 59 27.51 11.11 -8.88
CA THR A 59 28.43 10.95 -7.73
C THR A 59 27.90 11.62 -6.47
N GLN A 60 26.80 12.35 -6.59
CA GLN A 60 26.09 13.01 -5.50
C GLN A 60 24.59 12.86 -5.74
N VAL A 61 23.81 12.72 -4.66
CA VAL A 61 22.36 12.67 -4.79
C VAL A 61 21.87 14.05 -5.23
N PRO A 62 21.13 14.16 -6.35
CA PRO A 62 20.62 15.45 -6.82
C PRO A 62 19.70 16.11 -5.79
N ASP A 63 19.67 17.44 -5.79
CA ASP A 63 18.83 18.22 -4.88
C ASP A 63 17.35 17.81 -5.02
N GLY A 64 16.70 17.57 -3.88
CA GLY A 64 15.29 17.19 -3.81
C GLY A 64 14.98 15.71 -4.04
N VAL A 65 15.94 14.89 -4.51
CA VAL A 65 15.73 13.45 -4.69
C VAL A 65 15.61 12.73 -3.36
N LEU A 66 16.43 13.07 -2.36
CA LEU A 66 16.40 12.46 -1.03
C LEU A 66 16.14 13.54 0.02
N SER A 67 15.01 13.42 0.73
CA SER A 67 14.55 14.42 1.69
C SER A 67 14.18 13.78 3.02
N ALA A 68 14.54 14.46 4.12
CA ALA A 68 14.06 14.11 5.45
C ALA A 68 12.60 14.55 5.62
N VAL A 69 11.76 13.66 6.14
CA VAL A 69 10.36 13.91 6.51
C VAL A 69 10.10 13.33 7.91
N GLU A 70 8.94 13.62 8.49
CA GLU A 70 8.52 13.07 9.78
C GLU A 70 7.09 12.54 9.62
N ILE A 71 6.92 11.23 9.62
CA ILE A 71 5.66 10.53 9.40
C ILE A 71 5.20 9.82 10.66
N ASN A 72 6.11 9.14 11.36
CA ASN A 72 5.78 8.31 12.52
C ASN A 72 5.74 9.06 13.87
N GLY A 73 6.26 10.31 13.93
CA GLY A 73 6.25 11.13 15.13
C GLY A 73 7.24 10.70 16.22
N ASP A 74 8.25 9.88 15.88
CA ASP A 74 9.26 9.40 16.83
C ASP A 74 10.42 10.39 17.03
N GLY A 75 10.43 11.50 16.28
CA GLY A 75 11.45 12.55 16.33
C GLY A 75 12.75 12.19 15.60
N LYS A 76 12.79 11.08 14.86
CA LYS A 76 13.85 10.70 13.93
C LYS A 76 13.38 10.96 12.50
N PRO A 77 14.29 11.33 11.58
CA PRO A 77 13.91 11.54 10.21
C PRO A 77 13.51 10.23 9.54
N ASP A 78 12.36 10.26 8.91
CA ASP A 78 11.96 9.35 7.85
C ASP A 78 12.55 9.87 6.53
N TRP A 79 12.73 9.00 5.54
CA TRP A 79 13.38 9.35 4.28
C TRP A 79 12.43 9.16 3.10
N LEU A 80 12.13 10.27 2.43
CA LEU A 80 11.38 10.29 1.18
C LEU A 80 12.37 10.39 0.01
N ILE A 81 12.25 9.46 -0.93
CA ILE A 81 12.93 9.48 -2.21
C ILE A 81 11.91 9.87 -3.29
N ARG A 82 12.18 10.96 -3.99
CA ARG A 82 11.44 11.38 -5.18
C ARG A 82 12.33 11.17 -6.39
N TRP A 83 12.06 10.10 -7.14
CA TRP A 83 12.92 9.74 -8.25
C TRP A 83 12.82 10.77 -9.39
N PRO A 84 13.91 11.05 -10.12
CA PRO A 84 13.91 12.05 -11.19
C PRO A 84 12.96 11.70 -12.34
N GLU A 85 12.38 12.74 -12.95
CA GLU A 85 11.55 12.64 -14.16
C GLU A 85 12.36 12.10 -15.35
N SER A 86 12.41 10.78 -15.48
CA SER A 86 13.17 10.07 -16.51
C SER A 86 12.49 8.76 -16.86
N ALA A 87 12.77 8.23 -18.05
CA ALA A 87 12.21 6.96 -18.51
C ALA A 87 12.59 5.75 -17.63
N GLN A 88 13.61 5.89 -16.77
CA GLN A 88 14.01 4.87 -15.79
C GLN A 88 12.96 4.72 -14.67
N PHE A 89 12.48 5.84 -14.14
CA PHE A 89 11.67 5.87 -12.92
C PHE A 89 10.22 6.25 -13.18
N CYS A 90 9.89 6.65 -14.40
CA CYS A 90 8.56 7.13 -14.75
C CYS A 90 7.94 6.29 -15.87
N GLY A 91 6.67 5.97 -15.69
CA GLY A 91 5.82 5.26 -16.66
C GLY A 91 4.52 6.01 -16.90
N THR A 92 3.49 5.31 -17.40
CA THR A 92 2.15 5.90 -17.55
C THR A 92 1.51 6.24 -16.20
N GLY A 93 1.92 5.56 -15.12
CA GLY A 93 1.46 5.82 -13.77
C GLY A 93 2.18 6.95 -13.03
N GLY A 94 2.96 7.78 -13.74
CA GLY A 94 3.77 8.83 -13.14
C GLY A 94 5.16 8.35 -12.76
N CYS A 95 5.80 9.06 -11.83
CA CYS A 95 7.16 8.77 -11.39
C CYS A 95 7.15 8.02 -10.07
N GLU A 96 8.15 7.17 -9.87
CA GLU A 96 8.33 6.43 -8.65
C GLU A 96 8.59 7.36 -7.46
N ALA A 97 8.00 7.01 -6.31
CA ALA A 97 8.34 7.56 -5.01
C ALA A 97 8.52 6.42 -4.02
N SER A 98 9.52 6.54 -3.16
CA SER A 98 9.82 5.56 -2.11
C SER A 98 9.90 6.26 -0.76
N LEU A 99 9.20 5.73 0.24
CA LEU A 99 9.17 6.25 1.61
C LEU A 99 9.69 5.20 2.57
N TYR A 100 10.67 5.58 3.39
CA TYR A 100 11.24 4.75 4.43
C TYR A 100 11.00 5.41 5.78
N ILE A 101 10.33 4.68 6.67
CA ILE A 101 9.99 5.15 8.01
C ILE A 101 10.98 4.56 9.01
N SER A 102 11.51 5.39 9.88
CA SER A 102 12.43 5.03 10.94
C SER A 102 11.80 4.03 11.92
N ASP A 103 12.59 3.04 12.31
CA ASP A 103 12.19 2.01 13.28
C ASP A 103 13.41 1.55 14.07
N GLY A 104 13.52 1.99 15.33
CA GLY A 104 14.68 1.68 16.17
C GLY A 104 15.99 2.18 15.54
N ASP A 105 16.87 1.24 15.19
CA ASP A 105 18.15 1.50 14.53
C ASP A 105 18.10 1.28 13.00
N GLY A 106 16.92 0.98 12.46
CA GLY A 106 16.70 0.67 11.05
C GLY A 106 15.56 1.48 10.42
N PHE A 107 15.12 1.00 9.26
CA PHE A 107 14.04 1.62 8.48
C PHE A 107 13.13 0.54 7.89
N VAL A 108 11.84 0.87 7.82
CA VAL A 108 10.82 0.07 7.14
C VAL A 108 10.45 0.78 5.85
N ARG A 109 10.49 0.06 4.72
CA ARG A 109 9.96 0.55 3.45
C ARG A 109 8.43 0.60 3.57
N ALA A 110 7.88 1.80 3.57
CA ALA A 110 6.47 2.07 3.88
C ALA A 110 5.64 2.41 2.64
N PHE A 111 6.27 3.01 1.63
CA PHE A 111 5.67 3.26 0.31
C PHE A 111 6.73 3.01 -0.75
N ASP A 112 6.36 2.39 -1.86
CA ASP A 112 7.27 2.20 -3.01
C ASP A 112 6.45 1.94 -4.27
N ARG A 113 6.07 3.00 -4.99
CA ARG A 113 5.14 2.94 -6.13
C ARG A 113 5.37 4.08 -7.12
N GLN A 114 4.97 3.87 -8.36
CA GLN A 114 4.71 4.96 -9.30
C GLN A 114 3.44 5.71 -8.92
N ALA A 115 3.53 7.03 -8.91
CA ALA A 115 2.39 7.89 -8.70
C ALA A 115 2.45 9.12 -9.61
N LEU A 116 1.29 9.51 -10.14
CA LEU A 116 1.08 10.75 -10.89
C LEU A 116 1.30 11.96 -9.99
N SER A 117 0.99 11.81 -8.70
CA SER A 117 1.38 12.77 -7.66
C SER A 117 1.65 12.05 -6.34
N PHE A 118 2.52 12.62 -5.51
CA PHE A 118 2.81 12.13 -4.16
C PHE A 118 2.94 13.32 -3.20
N ALA A 119 2.09 13.36 -2.18
CA ALA A 119 2.00 14.43 -1.21
C ALA A 119 1.95 13.90 0.23
N LEU A 120 2.43 14.72 1.16
CA LEU A 120 2.20 14.55 2.59
C LEU A 120 1.19 15.62 3.00
N THR A 121 -0.03 15.20 3.32
CA THR A 121 -1.17 16.09 3.58
C THR A 121 -1.68 15.88 5.00
N THR A 122 -1.97 16.95 5.73
CA THR A 122 -2.69 16.84 7.00
C THR A 122 -4.19 16.93 6.76
N VAL A 123 -4.93 15.87 7.09
CA VAL A 123 -6.39 15.80 6.98
C VAL A 123 -6.95 15.53 8.38
N ASP A 124 -7.84 16.40 8.86
CA ASP A 124 -8.42 16.32 10.21
C ASP A 124 -7.39 16.18 11.35
N GLY A 125 -6.20 16.76 11.16
CA GLY A 125 -5.09 16.69 12.13
C GLY A 125 -4.24 15.42 12.06
N GLU A 126 -4.58 14.47 11.19
CA GLU A 126 -3.78 13.27 10.90
C GLU A 126 -2.89 13.53 9.67
N LEU A 127 -1.59 13.24 9.80
CA LEU A 127 -0.69 13.27 8.64
C LEU A 127 -0.94 12.04 7.77
N ARG A 128 -1.20 12.27 6.49
CA ARG A 128 -1.46 11.25 5.49
C ARG A 128 -0.45 11.34 4.36
N VAL A 129 0.00 10.17 3.91
CA VAL A 129 0.62 9.98 2.61
C VAL A 129 -0.49 9.90 1.59
N GLU A 130 -0.49 10.79 0.61
CA GLU A 130 -1.46 10.78 -0.49
C GLU A 130 -0.74 10.55 -1.82
N ALA A 131 -1.26 9.65 -2.64
CA ALA A 131 -0.72 9.38 -3.97
C ALA A 131 -1.85 9.24 -5.00
N ALA A 132 -1.73 9.94 -6.13
CA ALA A 132 -2.60 9.70 -7.28
C ALA A 132 -2.00 8.55 -8.09
N VAL A 133 -2.72 7.43 -8.18
CA VAL A 133 -2.28 6.23 -8.90
C VAL A 133 -2.98 6.13 -10.26
N HIS A 134 -2.35 5.40 -11.17
CA HIS A 134 -2.84 5.16 -12.53
C HIS A 134 -4.24 4.52 -12.54
N HIS A 135 -5.08 4.78 -13.56
CA HIS A 135 -6.44 4.24 -13.70
C HIS A 135 -6.58 2.72 -13.50
N LEU A 136 -5.52 1.95 -13.78
CA LEU A 136 -5.51 0.49 -13.57
C LEU A 136 -5.67 0.09 -12.10
N GLU A 137 -5.34 0.99 -11.17
CA GLU A 137 -5.48 0.82 -9.72
C GLU A 137 -6.79 1.43 -9.19
N CYS A 138 -7.63 1.95 -10.09
CA CYS A 138 -8.85 2.65 -9.75
C CYS A 138 -10.10 1.79 -9.99
N SER A 139 -11.21 2.18 -9.36
CA SER A 139 -12.52 1.70 -9.79
C SER A 139 -12.80 2.18 -11.21
N GLU A 140 -13.56 1.40 -12.00
CA GLU A 140 -13.86 1.73 -13.40
C GLU A 140 -14.32 3.19 -13.61
N GLY A 141 -13.82 3.81 -14.70
CA GLY A 141 -14.25 5.15 -15.13
C GLY A 141 -13.44 6.34 -14.59
N GLN A 142 -12.31 6.09 -13.92
CA GLN A 142 -11.40 7.14 -13.44
C GLN A 142 -10.04 7.06 -14.15
N ASP A 143 -9.51 8.19 -14.64
CA ASP A 143 -8.19 8.27 -15.29
C ASP A 143 -7.03 8.23 -14.27
N GLU A 144 -7.32 8.67 -13.05
CA GLU A 144 -6.46 8.61 -11.88
C GLU A 144 -7.34 8.53 -10.64
N CYS A 145 -6.82 7.98 -9.56
CA CYS A 145 -7.51 7.96 -8.28
C CYS A 145 -6.56 8.30 -7.15
N LEU A 146 -7.00 9.23 -6.31
CA LEU A 146 -6.28 9.59 -5.12
C LEU A 146 -6.43 8.47 -4.08
N ARG A 147 -5.32 8.11 -3.48
CA ARG A 147 -5.23 7.13 -2.39
C ARG A 147 -4.57 7.81 -1.21
N ALA A 148 -5.00 7.46 -0.01
CA ALA A 148 -4.42 7.99 1.21
C ALA A 148 -4.13 6.88 2.21
N TRP A 149 -3.03 7.07 2.94
CA TRP A 149 -2.65 6.23 4.05
C TRP A 149 -2.13 7.07 5.20
N ALA A 150 -2.30 6.59 6.42
CA ALA A 150 -1.62 7.12 7.60
C ALA A 150 -0.80 6.02 8.25
N TRP A 151 0.31 6.41 8.87
CA TRP A 151 1.16 5.47 9.60
C TRP A 151 0.43 4.94 10.83
N ASP A 152 0.42 3.62 10.99
CA ASP A 152 -0.01 2.94 12.20
C ASP A 152 1.22 2.41 12.94
N PRO A 153 1.58 2.98 14.10
CA PRO A 153 2.78 2.58 14.84
C PRO A 153 2.64 1.22 15.52
N VAL A 154 1.43 0.69 15.70
CA VAL A 154 1.23 -0.66 16.24
C VAL A 154 1.44 -1.69 15.13
N ALA A 155 0.88 -1.42 13.95
CA ALA A 155 1.01 -2.29 12.79
C ALA A 155 2.35 -2.10 12.03
N MET A 156 3.13 -1.08 12.38
CA MET A 156 4.42 -0.72 11.78
C MET A 156 4.34 -0.60 10.25
N ARG A 157 3.28 0.03 9.75
CA ARG A 157 3.01 0.20 8.32
C ARG A 157 2.04 1.34 8.03
N LEU A 158 1.97 1.75 6.76
CA LEU A 158 0.89 2.60 6.25
C LEU A 158 -0.42 1.82 6.22
N GLN A 159 -1.49 2.41 6.76
CA GLN A 159 -2.84 1.90 6.68
C GLN A 159 -3.75 2.88 5.95
N GLU A 160 -4.63 2.34 5.14
CA GLU A 160 -5.54 3.06 4.27
C GLU A 160 -6.42 4.05 5.05
N ARG A 161 -6.69 5.19 4.42
CA ARG A 161 -7.58 6.25 4.91
C ARG A 161 -8.44 6.75 3.74
N PRO A 162 -9.59 7.39 4.04
CA PRO A 162 -10.22 8.27 3.07
C PRO A 162 -9.22 9.33 2.58
N SER A 163 -9.16 9.55 1.28
CA SER A 163 -8.37 10.63 0.69
C SER A 163 -9.00 12.00 0.94
N SER A 164 -8.21 13.06 0.75
CA SER A 164 -8.62 14.45 0.98
C SER A 164 -9.76 14.93 0.07
N ASP A 165 -10.01 14.25 -1.05
CA ASP A 165 -11.18 14.45 -1.92
C ASP A 165 -12.45 13.69 -1.44
N GLY A 166 -12.34 12.95 -0.34
CA GLY A 166 -13.44 12.20 0.28
C GLY A 166 -13.65 10.79 -0.27
N ILE A 167 -12.81 10.30 -1.18
CA ILE A 167 -12.89 8.92 -1.65
C ILE A 167 -12.39 7.96 -0.56
N SER A 168 -13.24 7.00 -0.20
CA SER A 168 -12.94 5.99 0.83
C SER A 168 -13.12 4.55 0.34
N ARG A 169 -13.58 4.37 -0.90
CA ARG A 169 -13.72 3.08 -1.55
C ARG A 169 -12.48 2.79 -2.40
N LEU A 170 -11.78 1.72 -2.04
CA LEU A 170 -10.49 1.36 -2.62
C LEU A 170 -10.59 0.03 -3.36
N SER A 171 -9.93 -0.06 -4.49
CA SER A 171 -9.65 -1.29 -5.22
C SER A 171 -8.13 -1.50 -5.27
N GLY A 172 -7.69 -2.75 -5.29
CA GLY A 172 -6.31 -3.08 -5.65
C GLY A 172 -5.23 -2.61 -4.66
N SER A 173 -4.06 -2.30 -5.23
CA SER A 173 -2.72 -2.63 -4.74
C SER A 173 -2.25 -2.03 -3.40
N PRO A 174 -1.36 -2.74 -2.66
CA PRO A 174 -0.79 -2.25 -1.40
C PRO A 174 0.11 -1.02 -1.60
N ALA A 175 0.45 -0.30 -0.52
CA ALA A 175 1.32 0.87 -0.60
C ALA A 175 2.77 0.58 -1.05
N VAL A 176 3.21 -0.68 -0.96
CA VAL A 176 4.57 -1.11 -1.29
C VAL A 176 4.54 -2.09 -2.46
N ASP A 177 5.31 -1.80 -3.49
CA ASP A 177 5.67 -2.76 -4.54
C ASP A 177 6.92 -3.55 -4.15
N TYR A 178 6.87 -4.87 -4.29
CA TYR A 178 8.04 -5.74 -4.11
C TYR A 178 8.71 -6.09 -5.45
N GLY A 179 8.18 -5.55 -6.55
CA GLY A 179 8.61 -5.81 -7.91
C GLY A 179 8.09 -7.14 -8.44
N GLU A 180 8.68 -7.57 -9.55
CA GLU A 180 8.31 -8.80 -10.24
C GLU A 180 9.45 -9.83 -10.21
N GLU A 181 9.07 -11.10 -10.25
CA GLU A 181 9.96 -12.21 -10.54
C GLU A 181 10.35 -12.22 -12.02
N PRO A 182 11.40 -12.97 -12.42
CA PRO A 182 11.82 -13.04 -13.83
C PRO A 182 10.74 -13.56 -14.80
N ASP A 183 9.71 -14.23 -14.27
CA ASP A 183 8.54 -14.69 -15.04
C ASP A 183 7.42 -13.66 -15.13
N GLY A 184 7.65 -12.42 -14.67
CA GLY A 184 6.71 -11.29 -14.70
C GLY A 184 5.66 -11.34 -13.59
N THR A 185 5.78 -12.24 -12.63
CA THR A 185 4.79 -12.35 -11.56
C THR A 185 5.16 -11.50 -10.34
N PRO A 186 4.19 -10.92 -9.61
CA PRO A 186 4.51 -10.08 -8.45
C PRO A 186 5.29 -10.87 -7.38
N ARG A 187 6.33 -10.23 -6.83
CA ARG A 187 7.03 -10.70 -5.63
C ARG A 187 6.14 -10.47 -4.42
N LEU A 188 6.13 -11.46 -3.54
CA LEU A 188 5.37 -11.38 -2.30
C LEU A 188 6.25 -10.86 -1.16
N PRO A 189 5.66 -10.21 -0.14
CA PRO A 189 6.38 -9.91 1.08
C PRO A 189 7.04 -11.18 1.67
N PRO A 190 8.27 -11.11 2.20
CA PRO A 190 8.96 -12.28 2.80
C PRO A 190 8.24 -12.92 3.99
N TRP A 191 7.24 -12.23 4.54
CA TRP A 191 6.39 -12.67 5.63
C TRP A 191 5.00 -13.07 5.12
N THR A 192 4.85 -13.51 3.87
CA THR A 192 3.55 -14.02 3.42
C THR A 192 3.23 -15.33 4.17
N PRO A 193 1.99 -15.55 4.63
CA PRO A 193 1.63 -16.79 5.31
C PRO A 193 1.97 -18.01 4.45
N PRO A 194 2.70 -19.01 4.99
CA PRO A 194 3.15 -20.17 4.19
C PRO A 194 2.01 -20.92 3.50
N ALA A 195 0.83 -20.98 4.12
CA ALA A 195 -0.35 -21.60 3.52
C ALA A 195 -0.81 -20.89 2.24
N LEU A 196 -0.68 -19.56 2.16
CA LEU A 196 -1.05 -18.78 0.98
C LEU A 196 0.04 -18.83 -0.09
N GLU A 197 1.32 -18.87 0.31
CA GLU A 197 2.42 -19.12 -0.63
C GLU A 197 2.27 -20.48 -1.31
N GLU A 198 1.95 -21.53 -0.53
CA GLU A 198 1.69 -22.87 -1.06
C GLU A 198 0.47 -22.88 -1.99
N ALA A 199 -0.64 -22.24 -1.59
CA ALA A 199 -1.85 -22.14 -2.41
C ALA A 199 -1.58 -21.39 -3.73
N ARG A 200 -0.76 -20.34 -3.71
CA ARG A 200 -0.35 -19.61 -4.92
C ARG A 200 0.54 -20.47 -5.80
N PHE A 201 1.57 -21.10 -5.23
CA PHE A 201 2.47 -21.98 -5.98
C PHE A 201 1.73 -23.15 -6.63
N ALA A 202 0.72 -23.71 -5.96
CA ALA A 202 -0.13 -24.78 -6.46
C ALA A 202 -1.12 -24.33 -7.55
N SER A 203 -1.43 -23.03 -7.62
CA SER A 203 -2.34 -22.46 -8.63
C SER A 203 -1.71 -22.21 -10.00
N ARG A 204 -0.40 -22.45 -10.15
CA ARG A 204 0.32 -22.14 -11.38
C ARG A 204 -0.22 -22.92 -12.57
N VAL A 205 -0.53 -22.20 -13.64
CA VAL A 205 -0.97 -22.75 -14.91
C VAL A 205 0.02 -22.33 -15.99
N TRP A 206 0.59 -23.30 -16.70
CA TRP A 206 1.39 -23.04 -17.89
C TRP A 206 0.47 -22.75 -19.08
N CYS A 207 0.64 -21.58 -19.68
CA CYS A 207 -0.12 -21.14 -20.85
C CYS A 207 0.77 -21.07 -22.09
N PRO A 208 0.43 -21.80 -23.17
CA PRO A 208 1.21 -21.77 -24.39
C PRO A 208 1.15 -20.39 -25.04
N ALA A 209 2.22 -20.01 -25.75
CA ALA A 209 2.26 -18.79 -26.53
C ALA A 209 1.10 -18.76 -27.54
N VAL A 210 0.37 -17.65 -27.57
CA VAL A 210 -0.63 -17.38 -28.60
C VAL A 210 0.03 -16.50 -29.66
N ASN A 211 0.01 -16.92 -30.93
CA ASN A 211 0.49 -16.14 -32.08
C ASN A 211 2.02 -15.91 -32.21
N GLY A 212 2.86 -16.82 -31.72
CA GLY A 212 4.28 -16.86 -32.10
C GLY A 212 5.19 -15.83 -31.43
N SER A 213 4.76 -15.22 -30.32
CA SER A 213 5.69 -14.61 -29.36
C SER A 213 6.59 -15.68 -28.72
N ASP A 214 7.84 -15.33 -28.43
CA ASP A 214 8.79 -16.26 -27.79
C ASP A 214 8.31 -16.69 -26.41
N GLY A 215 8.00 -17.98 -26.26
CA GLY A 215 7.73 -18.62 -24.98
C GLY A 215 6.27 -18.59 -24.51
N GLY A 216 5.82 -19.69 -23.89
CA GLY A 216 4.61 -19.66 -23.07
C GLY A 216 4.84 -18.90 -21.77
N LEU A 217 3.76 -18.57 -21.07
CA LEU A 217 3.79 -17.85 -19.79
C LEU A 217 3.22 -18.69 -18.66
N VAL A 218 3.70 -18.48 -17.44
CA VAL A 218 3.11 -19.07 -16.24
C VAL A 218 2.11 -18.06 -15.68
N ARG A 219 0.83 -18.43 -15.61
CA ARG A 219 -0.16 -17.70 -14.81
C ARG A 219 -0.16 -18.25 -13.40
N GLN A 220 -0.40 -17.41 -12.40
CA GLN A 220 -0.63 -17.85 -11.03
C GLN A 220 -1.64 -16.93 -10.33
N ALA A 221 -2.08 -17.35 -9.15
CA ALA A 221 -3.00 -16.57 -8.34
C ALA A 221 -2.41 -15.21 -7.97
N ASP A 222 -3.27 -14.20 -8.00
CA ASP A 222 -2.98 -12.92 -7.37
C ASP A 222 -3.12 -13.09 -5.86
N LEU A 223 -2.12 -12.59 -5.14
CA LEU A 223 -2.05 -12.67 -3.69
C LEU A 223 -1.46 -11.37 -3.17
N TYR A 224 -2.21 -10.68 -2.33
CA TYR A 224 -1.80 -9.44 -1.70
C TYR A 224 -2.52 -9.26 -0.37
N ASP A 225 -1.94 -8.46 0.51
CA ASP A 225 -2.54 -8.12 1.80
C ASP A 225 -3.53 -6.96 1.65
N ILE A 226 -4.58 -6.99 2.48
CA ILE A 226 -5.72 -6.07 2.43
C ILE A 226 -5.89 -5.40 3.80
N PRO A 227 -6.67 -4.31 3.89
CA PRO A 227 -7.03 -3.74 5.18
C PRO A 227 -7.59 -4.80 6.15
N ASP A 228 -7.45 -4.55 7.45
CA ASP A 228 -8.09 -5.36 8.49
C ASP A 228 -9.62 -5.36 8.32
N VAL A 229 -10.20 -6.52 7.99
CA VAL A 229 -11.65 -6.69 7.80
C VAL A 229 -12.31 -7.43 8.98
N ASN A 230 -11.53 -7.95 9.94
CA ASN A 230 -12.04 -8.70 11.09
C ASN A 230 -11.95 -7.95 12.44
N GLY A 231 -11.22 -6.84 12.48
CA GLY A 231 -11.05 -5.95 13.61
C GLY A 231 -9.97 -6.38 14.61
N ASP A 232 -9.08 -7.30 14.24
CA ASP A 232 -8.02 -7.79 15.12
C ASP A 232 -6.73 -6.96 15.08
N GLY A 233 -6.69 -5.92 14.24
CA GLY A 233 -5.55 -5.02 14.06
C GLY A 233 -4.44 -5.56 13.15
N MET A 234 -4.60 -6.76 12.60
CA MET A 234 -3.71 -7.35 11.60
C MET A 234 -4.30 -7.20 10.21
N ARG A 235 -3.45 -7.19 9.18
CA ARG A 235 -3.92 -7.22 7.79
C ARG A 235 -4.42 -8.62 7.44
N ASP A 236 -5.41 -8.64 6.58
CA ASP A 236 -5.94 -9.86 5.99
C ASP A 236 -5.40 -10.03 4.57
N TYR A 237 -5.81 -11.08 3.86
CA TYR A 237 -5.28 -11.38 2.53
C TYR A 237 -6.40 -11.68 1.54
N ILE A 238 -6.19 -11.24 0.30
CA ILE A 238 -6.92 -11.77 -0.85
C ILE A 238 -6.07 -12.77 -1.58
N TYR A 239 -6.73 -13.86 -1.97
CA TYR A 239 -6.24 -14.83 -2.92
C TYR A 239 -7.23 -14.91 -4.09
N ALA A 240 -6.81 -14.53 -5.30
CA ALA A 240 -7.60 -14.68 -6.51
C ALA A 240 -6.95 -15.73 -7.42
N PRO A 241 -7.55 -16.92 -7.61
CA PRO A 241 -6.93 -18.00 -8.36
C PRO A 241 -6.63 -17.62 -9.82
N ALA A 242 -5.57 -18.21 -10.36
CA ALA A 242 -5.18 -18.02 -11.75
C ALA A 242 -6.31 -18.46 -12.68
N GLY A 243 -6.75 -17.59 -13.59
CA GLY A 243 -7.65 -18.00 -14.66
C GLY A 243 -7.00 -19.03 -15.60
N ARG A 244 -7.83 -19.82 -16.29
CA ARG A 244 -7.39 -20.76 -17.34
C ARG A 244 -6.75 -20.03 -18.51
N CYS A 245 -5.89 -20.70 -19.27
CA CYS A 245 -5.20 -20.08 -20.41
C CYS A 245 -6.13 -19.55 -21.51
N ASP A 246 -7.32 -20.13 -21.63
CA ASP A 246 -8.36 -19.79 -22.60
C ASP A 246 -9.50 -18.96 -22.00
N ALA A 247 -9.41 -18.56 -20.73
CA ALA A 247 -10.44 -17.78 -20.05
C ALA A 247 -9.85 -16.48 -19.45
N PRO A 248 -10.62 -15.37 -19.48
CA PRO A 248 -10.27 -14.21 -18.66
C PRO A 248 -10.16 -14.62 -17.18
N PRO A 249 -9.40 -13.86 -16.35
CA PRO A 249 -9.39 -14.08 -14.90
C PRO A 249 -10.81 -13.83 -14.37
N GLY A 250 -11.57 -14.91 -14.20
CA GLY A 250 -12.98 -14.86 -13.79
C GLY A 250 -13.29 -15.83 -12.66
N GLU A 251 -12.29 -16.38 -11.97
CA GLU A 251 -12.50 -17.46 -10.99
C GLU A 251 -12.96 -16.97 -9.59
N GLY A 252 -13.25 -15.68 -9.45
CA GLY A 252 -13.62 -15.06 -8.17
C GLY A 252 -12.42 -14.84 -7.27
N PHE A 253 -12.64 -14.68 -5.97
CA PHE A 253 -11.58 -14.48 -4.99
C PHE A 253 -11.93 -15.10 -3.64
N GLN A 254 -10.92 -15.27 -2.81
CA GLN A 254 -11.04 -15.72 -1.43
C GLN A 254 -10.47 -14.65 -0.50
N VAL A 255 -11.09 -14.51 0.67
CA VAL A 255 -10.57 -13.67 1.74
C VAL A 255 -10.12 -14.56 2.89
N TRP A 256 -8.88 -14.34 3.30
CA TRP A 256 -8.21 -15.09 4.35
C TRP A 256 -7.85 -14.13 5.47
N VAL A 257 -8.39 -14.36 6.67
CA VAL A 257 -8.12 -13.52 7.82
C VAL A 257 -6.92 -14.03 8.59
N THR A 258 -6.09 -13.12 9.09
CA THR A 258 -5.01 -13.50 10.01
C THR A 258 -5.63 -13.93 11.35
N THR A 259 -5.05 -14.94 12.01
CA THR A 259 -5.63 -15.52 13.24
C THR A 259 -4.70 -15.43 14.44
N ALA A 260 -3.43 -15.13 14.22
CA ALA A 260 -2.45 -14.82 15.26
C ALA A 260 -1.27 -14.04 14.66
N PRO A 261 -0.52 -13.27 15.45
CA PRO A 261 0.67 -12.57 14.96
C PRO A 261 1.73 -13.53 14.40
N GLY A 262 2.26 -13.19 13.23
CA GLY A 262 3.42 -13.84 12.61
C GLY A 262 4.76 -13.14 12.90
N PRO A 263 5.83 -13.57 12.23
CA PRO A 263 7.18 -13.05 12.43
C PRO A 263 7.45 -11.71 11.71
N GLY A 264 6.55 -11.26 10.84
CA GLY A 264 6.69 -10.02 10.08
C GLY A 264 6.33 -8.76 10.86
N PRO A 265 6.58 -7.57 10.28
CA PRO A 265 6.21 -6.29 10.88
C PRO A 265 4.73 -6.23 11.27
N GLY A 266 4.45 -5.72 12.48
CA GLY A 266 3.08 -5.60 12.99
C GLY A 266 2.31 -6.93 13.03
N GLY A 267 3.00 -8.06 13.24
CA GLY A 267 2.39 -9.39 13.30
C GLY A 267 2.03 -9.99 11.94
N ALA A 268 2.56 -9.46 10.83
CA ALA A 268 2.33 -10.02 9.50
C ALA A 268 2.91 -11.45 9.35
N GLY A 269 2.32 -12.25 8.44
CA GLY A 269 2.76 -13.64 8.20
C GLY A 269 2.27 -14.66 9.22
N GLY A 270 1.24 -14.30 9.97
CA GLY A 270 0.58 -15.21 10.90
C GLY A 270 -0.16 -16.36 10.23
N PRO A 271 -0.64 -17.34 11.01
CA PRO A 271 -1.58 -18.34 10.51
C PRO A 271 -2.86 -17.65 10.02
N VAL A 272 -3.43 -18.14 8.92
CA VAL A 272 -4.64 -17.58 8.31
C VAL A 272 -5.79 -18.59 8.28
N ALA A 273 -7.02 -18.08 8.23
CA ALA A 273 -8.23 -18.85 8.04
C ALA A 273 -9.10 -18.29 6.91
N LEU A 274 -9.66 -19.16 6.08
CA LEU A 274 -10.59 -18.76 5.02
C LEU A 274 -11.85 -18.16 5.65
N ALA A 275 -12.09 -16.88 5.40
CA ALA A 275 -13.25 -16.14 5.90
C ALA A 275 -14.38 -16.04 4.87
N PHE A 276 -14.04 -15.97 3.59
CA PHE A 276 -15.02 -15.81 2.52
C PHE A 276 -14.53 -16.36 1.18
N THR A 277 -15.46 -16.75 0.31
CA THR A 277 -15.19 -17.12 -1.08
C THR A 277 -16.24 -16.47 -1.97
N ALA A 278 -15.80 -15.56 -2.83
CA ALA A 278 -16.64 -14.93 -3.82
C ALA A 278 -16.88 -15.88 -4.99
N PRO A 279 -18.06 -15.82 -5.63
CA PRO A 279 -18.28 -16.52 -6.89
C PRO A 279 -17.43 -15.91 -8.02
N PRO A 280 -17.32 -16.61 -9.16
CA PRO A 280 -16.80 -16.08 -10.42
C PRO A 280 -17.34 -14.70 -10.79
N ASP A 281 -16.56 -13.96 -11.58
CA ASP A 281 -16.88 -12.61 -12.09
C ASP A 281 -17.17 -11.57 -10.98
N ARG A 282 -16.50 -11.74 -9.84
CA ARG A 282 -16.50 -10.81 -8.72
C ARG A 282 -15.09 -10.34 -8.40
N TRP A 283 -14.98 -9.09 -7.94
CA TRP A 283 -13.76 -8.55 -7.35
C TRP A 283 -14.06 -7.89 -6.01
N ALA A 284 -13.00 -7.61 -5.26
CA ALA A 284 -13.07 -6.97 -3.97
C ALA A 284 -12.77 -5.47 -4.10
N ASP A 285 -13.64 -4.66 -3.51
CA ASP A 285 -13.29 -3.32 -3.06
C ASP A 285 -13.33 -3.28 -1.53
N TYR A 286 -12.80 -2.21 -0.93
CA TYR A 286 -12.80 -1.99 0.51
C TYR A 286 -13.31 -0.59 0.81
N GLU A 287 -14.21 -0.49 1.77
CA GLU A 287 -14.63 0.78 2.36
C GLU A 287 -13.81 1.02 3.63
N VAL A 288 -12.94 2.05 3.60
CA VAL A 288 -11.97 2.35 4.66
C VAL A 288 -12.32 3.58 5.50
N SER A 289 -13.54 4.11 5.37
CA SER A 289 -14.05 5.18 6.25
C SER A 289 -14.27 4.72 7.70
N GLU A 290 -14.38 3.41 7.93
CA GLU A 290 -14.56 2.79 9.24
C GLU A 290 -13.48 1.73 9.49
N ARG A 291 -13.31 1.35 10.76
CA ARG A 291 -12.42 0.27 11.19
C ARG A 291 -13.19 -0.74 12.06
N PRO A 292 -13.12 -2.06 11.78
CA PRO A 292 -12.45 -2.67 10.62
C PRO A 292 -13.05 -2.19 9.28
N ALA A 293 -12.27 -2.34 8.21
CA ALA A 293 -12.73 -2.00 6.87
C ALA A 293 -13.89 -2.93 6.48
N THR A 294 -14.83 -2.41 5.69
CA THR A 294 -15.91 -3.24 5.13
C THR A 294 -15.46 -3.76 3.77
N LEU A 295 -15.49 -5.08 3.59
CA LEU A 295 -15.27 -5.70 2.28
C LEU A 295 -16.50 -5.49 1.41
N MET A 296 -16.31 -5.08 0.17
CA MET A 296 -17.37 -4.94 -0.82
C MET A 296 -17.16 -5.99 -1.92
N VAL A 297 -18.12 -6.91 -2.08
CA VAL A 297 -18.11 -7.87 -3.19
C VAL A 297 -18.80 -7.24 -4.38
N VAL A 298 -18.02 -6.90 -5.41
CA VAL A 298 -18.48 -6.13 -6.56
C VAL A 298 -18.67 -7.04 -7.76
N SER A 299 -19.65 -6.74 -8.61
CA SER A 299 -19.82 -7.39 -9.92
C SER A 299 -19.67 -6.40 -11.06
N ALA A 300 -19.32 -6.95 -12.23
CA ALA A 300 -19.27 -6.22 -13.49
C ALA A 300 -20.53 -5.38 -13.70
N CYS A 301 -20.33 -4.13 -14.08
CA CYS A 301 -21.39 -3.21 -14.48
C CYS A 301 -21.00 -2.51 -15.78
N PRO A 302 -21.92 -1.79 -16.44
CA PRO A 302 -21.57 -1.05 -17.65
C PRO A 302 -20.49 0.00 -17.36
N GLU A 303 -19.54 0.13 -18.28
CA GLU A 303 -18.45 1.11 -18.20
C GLU A 303 -18.97 2.51 -17.83
N GLY A 304 -18.29 3.16 -16.88
CA GLY A 304 -18.68 4.48 -16.35
C GLY A 304 -19.85 4.45 -15.36
N SER A 305 -20.29 3.27 -14.91
CA SER A 305 -21.26 3.13 -13.83
C SER A 305 -20.58 2.80 -12.50
N ASN A 306 -21.14 3.28 -11.39
CA ASN A 306 -20.72 2.81 -10.07
C ASN A 306 -21.21 1.37 -9.87
N CYS A 307 -20.31 0.40 -9.93
CA CYS A 307 -20.69 -1.00 -9.76
C CYS A 307 -21.19 -1.26 -8.33
N PRO A 308 -22.42 -1.79 -8.17
CA PRO A 308 -22.98 -2.08 -6.85
C PRO A 308 -22.14 -3.16 -6.18
N GLY A 309 -21.77 -2.91 -4.92
CA GLY A 309 -21.06 -3.86 -4.07
C GLY A 309 -21.98 -4.38 -2.96
N ILE A 310 -21.86 -5.66 -2.64
CA ILE A 310 -22.49 -6.26 -1.46
C ILE A 310 -21.52 -6.08 -0.29
N PRO A 311 -21.88 -5.30 0.76
CA PRO A 311 -21.03 -5.14 1.92
C PRO A 311 -21.00 -6.43 2.74
N LEU A 312 -19.81 -6.89 3.10
CA LEU A 312 -19.61 -8.00 4.03
C LEU A 312 -18.90 -7.52 5.28
N ARG A 313 -19.36 -7.99 6.44
CA ARG A 313 -18.80 -7.70 7.75
C ARG A 313 -18.43 -8.98 8.48
N TRP A 314 -17.46 -8.86 9.38
CA TRP A 314 -17.03 -9.96 10.21
C TRP A 314 -18.10 -10.37 11.23
N ASP A 315 -18.42 -11.66 11.22
CA ASP A 315 -19.21 -12.32 12.26
C ASP A 315 -18.29 -13.22 13.09
N ALA A 316 -17.95 -12.75 14.29
CA ALA A 316 -17.13 -13.47 15.25
C ALA A 316 -17.77 -14.79 15.72
N GLY A 317 -19.10 -14.94 15.63
CA GLY A 317 -19.81 -16.16 16.00
C GLY A 317 -19.58 -17.32 15.03
N THR A 318 -19.35 -17.00 13.75
CA THR A 318 -19.11 -17.99 12.69
C THR A 318 -17.67 -18.00 12.19
N GLY A 319 -16.89 -16.96 12.48
CA GLY A 319 -15.54 -16.77 11.95
C GLY A 319 -15.55 -16.52 10.44
N ARG A 320 -16.57 -15.83 9.93
CA ARG A 320 -16.82 -15.60 8.50
C ARG A 320 -17.19 -14.15 8.23
N LEU A 321 -16.96 -13.71 7.00
CA LEU A 321 -17.56 -12.48 6.49
C LEU A 321 -18.96 -12.79 5.95
N VAL A 322 -19.95 -12.01 6.37
CA VAL A 322 -21.37 -12.18 6.05
C VAL A 322 -22.01 -10.83 5.71
N GLU A 323 -23.12 -10.85 4.96
CA GLU A 323 -23.92 -9.66 4.63
C GLU A 323 -24.59 -9.02 5.85
#